data_AF-A0A9P9ESY6-F1
#
_entry.id   AF-A0A9P9ESY6-F1
#
_cell.length_a   1.000
_cell.length_b   1.000
_cell.length_c   1.000
_cell.angle_alpha   90.00
_cell.angle_beta   90.00
_cell.angle_gamma   90.00
#
_symmetry.space_group_name_H-M   'P 1'
#
loop_
_entity.id
_entity.type
_entity.pdbx_description
1 polymer ?
#
loop_
_entity_poly.entity_id
_entity_poly.type
_entity_poly.pdbx_seq_one_letter_code
_entity_poly.pdbx_strand_id
1 'polypeptide(L)'
;MSSDETDLGPDPTQPRLENAAKAGHPFSFGWSREVRAVMAGLDSARFMNREGPWVLDSPFEVQLARLSAVIPDTPGHSGLSSIGWYRDGLSTSAGSSSEHLSASLGFTVGYPFLNANVTAKYDKAVSSDSNSVKASRNSSCRVGRVILDRTPKLSHEAIALLQAKDGPENFRKRYGDFYIYGFGLGADAGACMSASSEATSSRERLDITVQVKVLFYSKSVTHTELKTSNTQSSSIAFSGYSTLDTGPPCALTSTSSDQQQALGQRATEYLNKVESLQSTVRDVMGELGLVDGARLPLSDCARLCASGLVVELLVAPFARLNQWVESIGSMRVD
;
A
#
# COMPACT_ATOMS: atom_id res chain seq x y z
N MET A 1 30.01 -13.07 28.52
CA MET A 1 29.25 -14.10 27.78
C MET A 1 28.38 -13.35 26.80
N SER A 2 28.68 -13.51 25.51
CA SER A 2 28.04 -12.83 24.39
C SER A 2 26.58 -13.24 24.30
N SER A 3 25.65 -12.30 24.38
CA SER A 3 24.28 -12.50 23.94
C SER A 3 24.23 -12.18 22.45
N ASP A 4 24.50 -13.19 21.62
CA ASP A 4 24.11 -13.16 20.21
C ASP A 4 22.57 -13.14 20.20
N GLU A 5 22.01 -11.94 20.14
CA GLU A 5 20.71 -11.76 19.50
C GLU A 5 20.87 -12.33 18.09
N THR A 6 20.25 -13.47 17.85
CA THR A 6 20.06 -13.99 16.51
C THR A 6 19.23 -12.96 15.76
N ASP A 7 19.92 -12.07 15.06
CA ASP A 7 19.43 -11.34 13.91
C ASP A 7 19.05 -12.40 12.88
N LEU A 8 17.83 -12.94 13.05
CA LEU A 8 17.19 -13.78 12.06
C LEU A 8 17.10 -12.90 10.81
N GLY A 9 18.02 -13.16 9.87
CA GLY A 9 18.05 -12.49 8.59
C GLY A 9 16.66 -12.46 7.93
N PRO A 10 16.46 -11.54 6.97
CA PRO A 10 15.13 -11.25 6.41
C PRO A 10 14.40 -12.52 5.97
N ASP A 11 13.13 -12.64 6.37
CA ASP A 11 12.24 -13.77 6.10
C ASP A 11 12.28 -14.15 4.61
N PRO A 12 12.75 -15.37 4.25
CA PRO A 12 12.94 -15.79 2.87
C PRO A 12 11.62 -15.99 2.10
N THR A 13 10.48 -15.97 2.79
CA THR A 13 9.15 -16.11 2.17
C THR A 13 8.59 -14.77 1.68
N GLN A 14 9.24 -13.64 2.02
CA GLN A 14 8.77 -12.31 1.62
C GLN A 14 9.31 -11.92 0.24
N PRO A 15 8.44 -11.49 -0.69
CA PRO A 15 8.86 -11.06 -2.02
C PRO A 15 9.67 -9.74 -1.93
N ARG A 16 10.80 -9.69 -2.63
CA ARG A 16 11.75 -8.57 -2.60
C ARG A 16 11.75 -7.76 -3.89
N LEU A 17 11.75 -6.43 -3.77
CA LEU A 17 11.86 -5.49 -4.89
C LEU A 17 13.16 -5.66 -5.68
N GLU A 18 14.26 -6.02 -5.01
CA GLU A 18 15.54 -6.30 -5.69
C GLU A 18 15.40 -7.49 -6.65
N ASN A 19 14.59 -8.50 -6.32
CA ASN A 19 14.38 -9.65 -7.19
C ASN A 19 13.51 -9.27 -8.40
N ALA A 20 12.47 -8.46 -8.18
CA ALA A 20 11.65 -7.92 -9.27
C ALA A 20 12.47 -7.03 -10.23
N ALA A 21 13.33 -6.17 -9.68
CA ALA A 21 14.22 -5.33 -10.46
C ALA A 21 15.26 -6.13 -11.24
N LYS A 22 15.89 -7.14 -10.61
CA LYS A 22 16.84 -8.05 -11.28
C LYS A 22 16.21 -8.83 -12.44
N ALA A 23 14.93 -9.17 -12.34
CA ALA A 23 14.22 -9.81 -13.45
C ALA A 23 14.09 -8.89 -14.67
N GLY A 24 14.23 -7.56 -14.51
CA GLY A 24 14.21 -6.61 -15.61
C GLY A 24 12.86 -6.51 -16.30
N HIS A 25 11.77 -6.79 -15.59
CA HIS A 25 10.39 -6.63 -16.05
C HIS A 25 9.73 -5.42 -15.38
N PRO A 26 8.69 -4.81 -15.98
CA PRO A 26 7.84 -3.89 -15.25
C PRO A 26 7.27 -4.55 -14.00
N PHE A 27 7.19 -3.79 -12.90
CA PHE A 27 6.58 -4.24 -11.65
C PHE A 27 5.86 -3.08 -10.96
N SER A 28 5.12 -3.39 -9.91
CA SER A 28 4.50 -2.38 -9.05
C SER A 28 4.84 -2.64 -7.59
N PHE A 29 4.71 -1.61 -6.77
CA PHE A 29 4.83 -1.72 -5.32
C PHE A 29 3.91 -0.73 -4.62
N GLY A 30 3.48 -1.10 -3.41
CA GLY A 30 2.56 -0.32 -2.60
C GLY A 30 3.07 1.10 -2.37
N TRP A 31 2.18 2.08 -2.52
CA TRP A 31 2.52 3.50 -2.40
C TRP A 31 1.69 4.22 -1.35
N SER A 32 2.10 5.46 -1.05
CA SER A 32 1.46 6.35 -0.09
C SER A 32 0.95 7.61 -0.79
N ARG A 33 0.50 8.60 0.00
CA ARG A 33 0.06 9.90 -0.53
C ARG A 33 1.20 10.81 -0.99
N GLU A 34 2.45 10.42 -0.77
CA GLU A 34 3.59 11.21 -1.19
C GLU A 34 3.58 11.40 -2.70
N VAL A 35 3.70 12.66 -3.13
CA VAL A 35 3.67 13.00 -4.54
C VAL A 35 4.90 12.45 -5.24
N ARG A 36 4.66 11.67 -6.29
CA ARG A 36 5.67 11.24 -7.24
C ARG A 36 5.26 11.61 -8.64
N ALA A 37 6.20 12.16 -9.40
CA ALA A 37 5.99 12.45 -10.81
C ALA A 37 6.10 11.16 -11.62
N VAL A 38 5.15 10.96 -12.54
CA VAL A 38 5.35 10.02 -13.64
C VAL A 38 6.55 10.51 -14.48
N MET A 39 7.31 9.59 -15.04
CA MET A 39 8.60 9.80 -15.72
C MET A 39 9.78 10.13 -14.81
N ALA A 40 9.60 10.14 -13.49
CA ALA A 40 10.71 10.21 -12.54
C ALA A 40 11.53 8.90 -12.55
N GLY A 41 12.84 9.04 -12.40
CA GLY A 41 13.79 7.94 -12.36
C GLY A 41 13.87 7.25 -11.00
N LEU A 42 14.25 5.98 -11.02
CA LEU A 42 14.44 5.13 -9.86
C LEU A 42 15.70 4.27 -10.05
N ASP A 43 16.57 4.22 -9.04
CA ASP A 43 17.72 3.30 -9.00
C ASP A 43 17.46 2.16 -8.00
N SER A 44 17.30 0.96 -8.54
CA SER A 44 17.02 -0.25 -7.76
C SER A 44 18.11 -0.59 -6.74
N ALA A 45 19.35 -0.13 -6.94
CA ALA A 45 20.43 -0.32 -5.98
C ALA A 45 20.21 0.44 -4.66
N ARG A 46 19.29 1.42 -4.66
CA ARG A 46 19.01 2.31 -3.52
C ARG A 46 17.73 1.96 -2.76
N PHE A 47 17.12 0.80 -3.00
CA PHE A 47 15.89 0.42 -2.29
C PHE A 47 16.03 0.41 -0.75
N MET A 48 17.21 0.11 -0.23
CA MET A 48 17.47 0.09 1.22
C MET A 48 17.85 1.46 1.79
N ASN A 49 17.95 2.51 0.96
CA ASN A 49 18.28 3.85 1.42
C ASN A 49 17.08 4.49 2.14
N ARG A 50 17.36 5.26 3.20
CA ARG A 50 16.32 5.98 3.96
C ARG A 50 15.57 7.02 3.12
N GLU A 51 16.29 7.70 2.24
CA GLU A 51 15.73 8.68 1.31
C GLU A 51 14.98 8.02 0.14
N GLY A 52 15.15 6.71 -0.04
CA GLY A 52 14.54 5.92 -1.09
C GLY A 52 15.33 5.89 -2.39
N PRO A 53 14.80 5.19 -3.41
CA PRO A 53 15.51 4.92 -4.65
C PRO A 53 15.38 6.04 -5.69
N TRP A 54 14.95 7.22 -5.29
CA TRP A 54 14.51 8.28 -6.20
C TRP A 54 15.68 9.00 -6.86
N VAL A 55 15.46 9.36 -8.12
CA VAL A 55 16.38 10.16 -8.92
C VAL A 55 15.67 11.43 -9.35
N LEU A 56 16.31 12.59 -9.11
CA LEU A 56 15.73 13.91 -9.36
C LEU A 56 15.62 14.21 -10.86
N ASP A 57 16.61 13.78 -11.63
CA ASP A 57 16.66 14.02 -13.07
C ASP A 57 15.74 13.03 -13.82
N SER A 58 14.97 13.55 -14.77
CA SER A 58 14.20 12.72 -15.72
C SER A 58 14.90 12.70 -17.07
N PRO A 59 15.12 11.53 -17.69
CA PRO A 59 15.76 11.45 -19.00
C PRO A 59 14.82 11.78 -20.16
N PHE A 60 13.56 12.14 -19.90
CA PHE A 60 12.52 12.19 -20.91
C PHE A 60 12.09 13.60 -21.32
N GLU A 61 11.52 13.71 -22.51
CA GLU A 61 10.85 14.93 -22.99
C GLU A 61 9.43 15.04 -22.41
N VAL A 62 9.27 15.83 -21.35
CA VAL A 62 8.03 15.92 -20.56
C VAL A 62 6.89 16.65 -21.28
N GLN A 63 7.20 17.60 -22.18
CA GLN A 63 6.23 18.52 -22.78
C GLN A 63 5.10 17.84 -23.58
N LEU A 64 5.36 16.63 -24.09
CA LEU A 64 4.44 15.89 -24.93
C LEU A 64 3.74 14.73 -24.20
N ALA A 65 4.10 14.48 -22.94
CA ALA A 65 3.57 13.33 -22.21
C ALA A 65 2.18 13.61 -21.64
N ARG A 66 1.29 12.63 -21.75
CA ARG A 66 -0.05 12.64 -21.17
C ARG A 66 -0.31 11.32 -20.48
N LEU A 67 -1.29 11.33 -19.59
CA LEU A 67 -1.76 10.15 -18.92
C LEU A 67 -3.11 9.74 -19.50
N SER A 68 -3.38 8.44 -19.49
CA SER A 68 -4.68 7.85 -19.76
C SER A 68 -5.12 7.05 -18.54
N ALA A 69 -6.34 7.31 -18.08
CA ALA A 69 -7.03 6.40 -17.18
C ALA A 69 -7.41 5.14 -17.96
N VAL A 70 -7.15 3.99 -17.36
CA VAL A 70 -7.61 2.67 -17.81
C VAL A 70 -8.37 2.08 -16.63
N ILE A 71 -9.68 2.23 -16.68
CA ILE A 71 -10.61 1.83 -15.64
C ILE A 71 -11.47 0.73 -16.24
N PRO A 72 -11.47 -0.49 -15.69
CA PRO A 72 -12.30 -1.56 -16.23
C PRO A 72 -13.79 -1.19 -16.13
N ASP A 73 -14.37 -0.70 -17.23
CA ASP A 73 -15.82 -0.55 -17.39
C ASP A 73 -16.43 -1.91 -17.76
N THR A 74 -17.44 -2.36 -17.01
CA THR A 74 -18.37 -3.41 -17.49
C THR A 74 -19.82 -3.00 -17.23
N PRO A 75 -20.72 -3.15 -18.22
CA PRO A 75 -22.13 -2.80 -18.08
C PRO A 75 -22.87 -3.88 -17.27
N GLY A 76 -23.17 -3.62 -16.00
CA GLY A 76 -24.01 -4.50 -15.18
C GLY A 76 -25.50 -4.23 -15.39
N HIS A 77 -26.21 -5.12 -16.12
CA HIS A 77 -27.68 -5.15 -16.24
C HIS A 77 -28.40 -5.58 -14.94
N SER A 78 -27.82 -5.32 -13.76
CA SER A 78 -28.40 -5.65 -12.45
C SER A 78 -28.03 -4.69 -11.31
N GLY A 79 -27.47 -3.50 -11.60
CA GLY A 79 -27.37 -2.42 -10.62
C GLY A 79 -26.29 -2.53 -9.54
N LEU A 80 -25.35 -3.48 -9.63
CA LEU A 80 -24.14 -3.51 -8.81
C LEU A 80 -22.90 -3.40 -9.71
N SER A 81 -22.31 -2.20 -9.77
CA SER A 81 -21.07 -1.94 -10.51
C SER A 81 -19.87 -2.53 -9.77
N SER A 82 -19.25 -3.57 -10.33
CA SER A 82 -17.99 -4.15 -9.85
C SER A 82 -16.81 -3.38 -10.44
N ILE A 83 -16.52 -2.18 -9.94
CA ILE A 83 -15.29 -1.47 -10.34
C ILE A 83 -14.13 -2.12 -9.57
N GLY A 84 -13.66 -3.22 -10.17
CA GLY A 84 -12.46 -4.02 -9.89
C GLY A 84 -12.45 -4.93 -8.65
N TRP A 85 -11.26 -5.38 -8.24
CA TRP A 85 -11.09 -6.45 -7.25
C TRP A 85 -11.39 -5.92 -5.85
N TYR A 86 -12.49 -6.41 -5.27
CA TYR A 86 -12.86 -6.19 -3.88
C TYR A 86 -12.59 -7.46 -3.07
N ARG A 87 -11.77 -7.36 -2.03
CA ARG A 87 -11.55 -8.46 -1.07
C ARG A 87 -11.84 -7.95 0.32
N ASP A 88 -12.82 -8.56 0.98
CA ASP A 88 -13.09 -8.44 2.41
C ASP A 88 -12.70 -9.76 3.08
N GLY A 89 -11.86 -9.69 4.10
CA GLY A 89 -11.37 -10.86 4.83
C GLY A 89 -11.48 -10.63 6.32
N LEU A 90 -11.98 -11.63 7.04
CA LEU A 90 -12.07 -11.65 8.49
C LEU A 90 -11.22 -12.80 9.03
N SER A 91 -10.25 -12.49 9.88
CA SER A 91 -9.51 -13.51 10.65
C SER A 91 -9.76 -13.33 12.14
N THR A 92 -9.86 -14.44 12.86
CA THR A 92 -10.00 -14.47 14.32
C THR A 92 -9.02 -15.46 14.98
N SER A 93 -7.95 -15.84 14.27
CA SER A 93 -7.00 -16.83 14.77
C SER A 93 -6.06 -16.19 15.79
N ALA A 94 -5.65 -16.97 16.79
CA ALA A 94 -4.66 -16.53 17.77
C ALA A 94 -3.22 -16.95 17.38
N GLY A 95 -3.07 -17.72 16.29
CA GLY A 95 -1.87 -18.51 16.02
C GLY A 95 -0.87 -17.87 15.06
N SER A 96 -1.28 -16.90 14.24
CA SER A 96 -0.38 -16.25 13.29
C SER A 96 -0.74 -14.78 13.04
N SER A 97 0.16 -13.86 13.40
CA SER A 97 0.03 -12.43 13.10
C SER A 97 -0.02 -12.12 11.60
N SER A 98 0.49 -13.02 10.74
CA SER A 98 0.50 -12.83 9.29
C SER A 98 -0.91 -12.80 8.67
N GLU A 99 -1.90 -13.43 9.31
CA GLU A 99 -3.29 -13.45 8.86
C GLU A 99 -4.03 -12.13 9.09
N HIS A 100 -3.47 -11.27 9.96
CA HIS A 100 -4.04 -9.99 10.33
C HIS A 100 -3.38 -8.79 9.63
N LEU A 101 -2.36 -9.06 8.81
CA LEU A 101 -1.66 -8.07 8.01
C LEU A 101 -2.57 -7.50 6.92
N SER A 102 -2.16 -6.37 6.40
CA SER A 102 -2.78 -5.66 5.30
C SER A 102 -2.90 -6.49 4.03
N ALA A 103 -3.79 -6.02 3.14
CA ALA A 103 -3.96 -6.64 1.83
C ALA A 103 -2.75 -6.49 0.89
N SER A 104 -1.81 -5.58 1.20
CA SER A 104 -0.57 -5.39 0.42
C SER A 104 0.53 -6.43 0.72
N LEU A 105 0.25 -7.43 1.57
CA LEU A 105 0.99 -8.70 1.67
C LEU A 105 2.53 -8.58 1.68
N GLY A 106 3.07 -7.64 2.46
CA GLY A 106 4.48 -7.69 2.86
C GLY A 106 5.53 -7.11 1.91
N PHE A 107 5.18 -6.66 0.69
CA PHE A 107 6.16 -6.00 -0.21
C PHE A 107 6.74 -4.70 0.38
N THR A 108 6.03 -4.09 1.33
CA THR A 108 6.41 -2.81 1.96
C THR A 108 7.26 -3.00 3.22
N VAL A 109 7.30 -4.20 3.80
CA VAL A 109 8.00 -4.47 5.05
C VAL A 109 9.50 -4.61 4.74
N GLY A 110 10.33 -3.83 5.43
CA GLY A 110 11.79 -3.87 5.27
C GLY A 110 12.37 -2.76 4.39
N TYR A 111 11.55 -1.98 3.68
CA TYR A 111 12.03 -0.84 2.89
C TYR A 111 11.83 0.49 3.64
N PRO A 112 12.92 1.19 4.04
CA PRO A 112 12.83 2.42 4.81
C PRO A 112 11.95 3.52 4.19
N PHE A 113 11.99 3.63 2.86
CA PHE A 113 11.23 4.63 2.12
C PHE A 113 9.73 4.32 2.02
N LEU A 114 9.31 3.08 2.27
CA LEU A 114 7.91 2.66 2.32
C LEU A 114 7.34 2.66 3.74
N ASN A 115 8.17 2.80 4.77
CA ASN A 115 7.75 2.79 6.18
C ASN A 115 6.82 3.96 6.57
N ALA A 116 6.76 5.02 5.77
CA ALA A 116 5.80 6.11 5.98
C ALA A 116 4.36 5.71 5.58
N ASN A 117 4.19 4.65 4.79
CA ASN A 117 2.90 4.18 4.33
C ASN A 117 2.03 3.73 5.51
N VAL A 118 0.77 4.17 5.52
CA VAL A 118 -0.21 3.83 6.57
C VAL A 118 -0.36 2.31 6.73
N THR A 119 -0.26 1.59 5.63
CA THR A 119 -0.36 0.14 5.61
C THR A 119 0.85 -0.54 6.25
N ALA A 120 2.06 -0.05 5.99
CA ALA A 120 3.29 -0.55 6.62
C ALA A 120 3.31 -0.28 8.14
N LYS A 121 2.79 0.88 8.57
CA LYS A 121 2.65 1.22 9.98
C LYS A 121 1.64 0.32 10.70
N TYR A 122 0.51 0.03 10.05
CA TYR A 122 -0.46 -0.94 10.56
C TYR A 122 0.14 -2.35 10.66
N ASP A 123 0.79 -2.83 9.60
CA ASP A 123 1.43 -4.15 9.59
C ASP A 123 2.45 -4.30 10.71
N LYS A 124 3.27 -3.26 10.93
CA LYS A 124 4.23 -3.22 12.04
C LYS A 124 3.53 -3.27 13.40
N ALA A 125 2.44 -2.52 13.60
CA ALA A 125 1.69 -2.53 14.85
C ALA A 125 1.13 -3.93 15.14
N VAL A 126 0.48 -4.56 14.15
CA VAL A 126 -0.10 -5.90 14.25
C VAL A 126 0.95 -7.00 14.43
N SER A 127 2.11 -6.88 13.79
CA SER A 127 3.20 -7.85 13.91
C SER A 127 3.92 -7.75 15.26
N SER A 128 4.07 -6.54 15.80
CA SER A 128 4.70 -6.30 17.11
C SER A 128 3.80 -6.65 18.29
N ASP A 129 2.51 -6.85 18.03
CA ASP A 129 1.52 -7.19 19.03
C ASP A 129 1.62 -8.68 19.41
N SER A 130 1.88 -8.98 20.68
CA SER A 130 2.01 -10.33 21.23
C SER A 130 0.72 -10.86 21.87
N ASN A 131 -0.40 -10.16 21.72
CA ASN A 131 -1.68 -10.52 22.30
C ASN A 131 -2.19 -11.88 21.81
N SER A 132 -2.81 -12.63 22.73
CA SER A 132 -3.20 -14.03 22.54
C SER A 132 -4.61 -14.22 21.95
N VAL A 133 -5.32 -13.12 21.71
CA VAL A 133 -6.58 -13.06 20.98
C VAL A 133 -6.48 -11.91 19.99
N LYS A 134 -6.74 -12.19 18.71
CA LYS A 134 -6.78 -11.20 17.64
C LYS A 134 -8.01 -11.44 16.76
N ALA A 135 -8.65 -10.36 16.34
CA ALA A 135 -9.54 -10.37 15.20
C ALA A 135 -9.26 -9.18 14.30
N SER A 136 -9.25 -9.41 13.00
CA SER A 136 -9.07 -8.35 12.02
C SER A 136 -10.01 -8.49 10.85
N ARG A 137 -10.41 -7.35 10.28
CA ARG A 137 -11.15 -7.27 9.04
C ARG A 137 -10.47 -6.27 8.12
N ASN A 138 -10.20 -6.71 6.91
CA ASN A 138 -9.42 -5.95 5.95
C ASN A 138 -10.19 -5.93 4.64
N SER A 139 -10.30 -4.75 4.04
CA SER A 139 -10.91 -4.52 2.75
C SER A 139 -9.91 -3.90 1.79
N SER A 140 -9.88 -4.40 0.56
CA SER A 140 -9.07 -3.87 -0.53
C SER A 140 -9.93 -3.68 -1.76
N CYS A 141 -9.83 -2.51 -2.38
CA CYS A 141 -10.50 -2.17 -3.62
C CYS A 141 -9.47 -1.71 -4.63
N ARG A 142 -9.45 -2.32 -5.83
CA ARG A 142 -8.60 -1.91 -6.95
C ARG A 142 -9.48 -1.55 -8.11
N VAL A 143 -9.34 -0.34 -8.66
CA VAL A 143 -10.31 0.23 -9.62
C VAL A 143 -9.74 0.51 -10.99
N GLY A 144 -8.42 0.39 -11.18
CA GLY A 144 -7.80 0.60 -12.48
C GLY A 144 -6.40 1.19 -12.34
N ARG A 145 -5.97 1.88 -13.38
CA ARG A 145 -4.64 2.51 -13.44
C ARG A 145 -4.69 3.82 -14.21
N VAL A 146 -3.76 4.71 -13.91
CA VAL A 146 -3.46 5.90 -14.72
C VAL A 146 -2.04 5.74 -15.22
N ILE A 147 -1.86 5.61 -16.54
CA ILE A 147 -0.56 5.29 -17.16
C ILE A 147 -0.25 6.29 -18.27
N LEU A 148 1.02 6.39 -18.65
CA LEU A 148 1.41 7.13 -19.86
C LEU A 148 0.62 6.63 -21.08
N ASP A 149 0.05 7.57 -21.83
CA ASP A 149 -0.77 7.28 -23.02
C ASP A 149 0.06 6.65 -24.16
N ARG A 150 1.36 6.94 -24.17
CA ARG A 150 2.35 6.38 -25.08
C ARG A 150 3.70 6.27 -24.38
N THR A 151 4.58 5.43 -24.94
CA THR A 151 5.97 5.34 -24.49
C THR A 151 6.63 6.73 -24.55
N PRO A 152 7.20 7.22 -23.45
CA PRO A 152 7.84 8.53 -23.41
C PRO A 152 9.14 8.53 -24.22
N LYS A 153 9.47 9.67 -24.83
CA LYS A 153 10.70 9.83 -25.60
C LYS A 153 11.85 10.25 -24.70
N LEU A 154 13.01 9.61 -24.87
CA LEU A 154 14.27 10.06 -24.28
C LEU A 154 14.65 11.42 -24.88
N SER A 155 15.18 12.28 -24.02
CA SER A 155 15.78 13.56 -24.41
C SER A 155 17.06 13.33 -25.20
N HIS A 156 17.45 14.34 -25.97
CA HIS A 156 18.69 14.33 -26.74
C HIS A 156 19.93 14.12 -25.86
N GLU A 157 19.95 14.71 -24.67
CA GLU A 157 21.02 14.53 -23.68
C GLU A 157 21.09 13.09 -23.17
N ALA A 158 19.94 12.48 -22.87
CA ALA A 158 19.86 11.09 -22.43
C ALA A 158 20.33 10.11 -23.52
N ILE A 159 20.00 10.38 -24.78
CA ILE A 159 20.47 9.59 -25.94
C ILE A 159 21.99 9.75 -26.11
N ALA A 160 22.51 10.97 -26.09
CA ALA A 160 23.95 11.22 -26.19
C ALA A 160 24.73 10.55 -25.06
N LEU A 161 24.18 10.52 -23.84
CA LEU A 161 24.78 9.81 -22.71
C LEU A 161 24.84 8.30 -22.94
N LEU A 162 23.79 7.70 -23.52
CA LEU A 162 23.77 6.26 -23.86
C LEU A 162 24.77 5.88 -24.94
N GLN A 163 24.99 6.77 -25.90
CA GLN A 163 25.93 6.58 -27.02
C GLN A 163 27.38 6.88 -26.64
N ALA A 164 27.65 7.37 -25.43
CA ALA A 164 29.00 7.59 -24.94
C ALA A 164 29.64 6.28 -24.47
N LYS A 165 30.96 6.26 -24.33
CA LYS A 165 31.68 5.15 -23.68
C LYS A 165 31.14 4.96 -22.26
N ASP A 166 30.89 3.70 -21.87
CA ASP A 166 30.26 3.32 -20.59
C ASP A 166 28.87 3.97 -20.42
N GLY A 167 28.17 4.20 -21.54
CA GLY A 167 26.90 4.92 -21.60
C GLY A 167 25.80 4.32 -20.73
N PRO A 168 25.54 3.00 -20.78
CA PRO A 168 24.55 2.37 -19.90
C PRO A 168 24.81 2.59 -18.40
N GLU A 169 26.08 2.47 -17.96
CA GLU A 169 26.48 2.69 -16.57
C GLU A 169 26.32 4.15 -16.18
N ASN A 170 26.73 5.09 -17.05
CA ASN A 170 26.61 6.51 -16.80
C ASN A 170 25.14 6.99 -16.80
N PHE A 171 24.32 6.43 -17.69
CA PHE A 171 22.88 6.66 -17.69
C PHE A 171 22.26 6.18 -16.37
N ARG A 172 22.57 4.94 -15.95
CA ARG A 172 22.04 4.41 -14.70
C ARG A 172 22.42 5.29 -13.50
N LYS A 173 23.67 5.75 -13.44
CA LYS A 173 24.12 6.65 -12.37
C LYS A 173 23.33 7.96 -12.33
N ARG A 174 22.93 8.49 -13.50
CA ARG A 174 22.24 9.77 -13.59
C ARG A 174 20.73 9.69 -13.46
N TYR A 175 20.11 8.69 -14.06
CA TYR A 175 18.65 8.59 -14.23
C TYR A 175 18.05 7.36 -13.55
N GLY A 176 18.87 6.44 -13.05
CA GLY A 176 18.44 5.14 -12.52
C GLY A 176 18.25 4.08 -13.61
N ASP A 177 17.75 2.92 -13.21
CA ASP A 177 17.49 1.77 -14.08
C ASP A 177 15.98 1.55 -14.37
N PHE A 178 15.10 2.21 -13.61
CA PHE A 178 13.66 2.21 -13.80
C PHE A 178 13.08 3.63 -13.85
N TYR A 179 11.87 3.75 -14.39
CA TYR A 179 11.07 4.97 -14.29
C TYR A 179 9.62 4.66 -13.92
N ILE A 180 8.95 5.62 -13.30
CA ILE A 180 7.52 5.55 -13.01
C ILE A 180 6.76 5.80 -14.32
N TYR A 181 5.95 4.84 -14.79
CA TYR A 181 5.13 5.01 -15.99
C TYR A 181 3.64 5.22 -15.67
N GLY A 182 3.26 5.11 -14.39
CA GLY A 182 1.88 5.34 -13.96
C GLY A 182 1.63 4.95 -12.52
N PHE A 183 0.34 4.90 -12.18
CA PHE A 183 -0.20 4.61 -10.87
C PHE A 183 -1.25 3.51 -10.94
N GLY A 184 -1.23 2.60 -9.97
CA GLY A 184 -2.36 1.74 -9.66
C GLY A 184 -3.36 2.48 -8.78
N LEU A 185 -4.64 2.41 -9.13
CA LEU A 185 -5.72 3.11 -8.44
C LEU A 185 -6.54 2.15 -7.56
N GLY A 186 -6.92 2.63 -6.39
CA GLY A 186 -7.72 1.89 -5.43
C GLY A 186 -7.65 2.46 -4.02
N ALA A 187 -8.02 1.65 -3.05
CA ALA A 187 -7.80 1.93 -1.64
C ALA A 187 -7.73 0.65 -0.83
N ASP A 188 -7.14 0.74 0.35
CA ASP A 188 -7.15 -0.30 1.37
C ASP A 188 -7.64 0.28 2.70
N ALA A 189 -8.38 -0.53 3.45
CA ALA A 189 -8.76 -0.24 4.81
C ALA A 189 -8.65 -1.51 5.65
N GLY A 190 -8.31 -1.36 6.93
CA GLY A 190 -8.23 -2.48 7.84
C GLY A 190 -8.45 -2.07 9.28
N ALA A 191 -8.92 -3.02 10.06
CA ALA A 191 -9.13 -2.91 11.49
C ALA A 191 -8.69 -4.20 12.15
N CYS A 192 -7.92 -4.12 13.23
CA CYS A 192 -7.50 -5.22 14.07
C CYS A 192 -7.75 -4.86 15.52
N MET A 193 -8.36 -5.76 16.25
CA MET A 193 -8.51 -5.69 17.69
C MET A 193 -7.83 -6.89 18.30
N SER A 194 -7.09 -6.65 19.36
CA SER A 194 -6.41 -7.70 20.09
C SER A 194 -6.54 -7.49 21.59
N ALA A 195 -6.40 -8.57 22.35
CA ALA A 195 -6.47 -8.52 23.79
C ALA A 195 -5.36 -9.33 24.43
N SER A 196 -4.68 -8.73 25.41
CA SER A 196 -3.80 -9.46 26.31
C SER A 196 -4.67 -10.24 27.30
N SER A 197 -4.38 -11.53 27.43
CA SER A 197 -5.01 -12.38 28.42
C SER A 197 -4.00 -12.69 29.51
N GLU A 198 -3.99 -11.90 30.59
CA GLU A 198 -3.57 -12.39 31.92
C GLU A 198 -4.68 -13.21 32.61
N ALA A 199 -5.82 -13.38 31.91
CA ALA A 199 -7.00 -14.06 32.42
C ALA A 199 -6.63 -15.44 32.99
N THR A 200 -6.84 -15.58 34.29
CA THR A 200 -6.54 -16.81 35.04
C THR A 200 -7.56 -17.91 34.72
N SER A 201 -8.68 -17.59 34.06
CA SER A 201 -9.76 -18.53 33.76
C SER A 201 -10.12 -18.61 32.27
N SER A 202 -10.49 -19.81 31.83
CA SER A 202 -10.94 -20.10 30.45
C SER A 202 -12.24 -19.35 30.07
N ARG A 203 -13.06 -19.00 31.06
CA ARG A 203 -14.35 -18.31 30.86
C ARG A 203 -14.16 -16.84 30.49
N GLU A 204 -13.25 -16.15 31.16
CA GLU A 204 -12.93 -14.75 30.87
C GLU A 204 -12.30 -14.61 29.47
N ARG A 205 -11.43 -15.55 29.10
CA ARG A 205 -10.87 -15.62 27.74
C ARG A 205 -11.94 -15.86 26.67
N LEU A 206 -12.95 -16.67 26.97
CA LEU A 206 -14.10 -16.91 26.10
C LEU A 206 -14.93 -15.64 25.92
N ASP A 207 -15.23 -14.92 27.00
CA ASP A 207 -16.03 -13.69 26.95
C ASP A 207 -15.34 -12.59 26.15
N ILE A 208 -14.03 -12.39 26.34
CA ILE A 208 -13.24 -11.44 25.54
C ILE A 208 -13.25 -11.84 24.06
N THR A 209 -13.06 -13.14 23.76
CA THR A 209 -13.10 -13.66 22.39
C THR A 209 -14.46 -13.44 21.74
N VAL A 210 -15.55 -13.64 22.48
CA VAL A 210 -16.92 -13.41 21.99
C VAL A 210 -17.15 -11.92 21.72
N GLN A 211 -16.75 -11.02 22.63
CA GLN A 211 -16.89 -9.58 22.41
C GLN A 211 -16.15 -9.10 21.17
N VAL A 212 -14.89 -9.50 21.02
CA VAL A 212 -14.08 -9.18 19.83
C VAL A 212 -14.74 -9.72 18.57
N LYS A 213 -15.21 -10.96 18.56
CA LYS A 213 -15.89 -11.54 17.39
C LYS A 213 -17.22 -10.84 17.07
N VAL A 214 -18.05 -10.57 18.07
CA VAL A 214 -19.35 -9.89 17.89
C VAL A 214 -19.14 -8.50 17.29
N LEU A 215 -18.15 -7.72 17.74
CA LEU A 215 -17.87 -6.40 17.17
C LEU A 215 -17.52 -6.45 15.68
N PHE A 216 -16.86 -7.51 15.22
CA PHE A 216 -16.48 -7.67 13.81
C PHE A 216 -17.57 -8.35 12.94
N TYR A 217 -18.48 -9.12 13.53
CA TYR A 217 -19.57 -9.81 12.83
C TYR A 217 -20.91 -9.05 12.85
N SER A 218 -21.20 -8.31 13.91
CA SER A 218 -22.56 -7.85 14.24
C SER A 218 -22.72 -6.34 14.03
N LYS A 219 -22.71 -5.91 12.77
CA LYS A 219 -23.39 -4.66 12.41
C LYS A 219 -24.85 -4.88 11.97
N SER A 220 -25.38 -6.09 12.15
CA SER A 220 -26.79 -6.39 11.85
C SER A 220 -27.74 -6.18 13.02
N VAL A 221 -27.26 -5.88 14.24
CA VAL A 221 -28.15 -5.60 15.38
C VAL A 221 -27.54 -4.51 16.27
N THR A 222 -28.23 -3.37 16.26
CA THR A 222 -28.38 -2.34 17.28
C THR A 222 -27.55 -2.49 18.56
N HIS A 223 -26.75 -1.46 18.87
CA HIS A 223 -26.22 -1.12 20.19
C HIS A 223 -25.99 -2.31 21.15
N THR A 224 -24.90 -3.04 20.95
CA THR A 224 -24.32 -3.77 22.08
C THR A 224 -23.64 -2.74 22.97
N GLU A 225 -24.33 -2.32 24.04
CA GLU A 225 -23.64 -1.70 25.18
C GLU A 225 -22.51 -2.65 25.58
N LEU A 226 -21.26 -2.19 25.50
CA LEU A 226 -20.10 -2.85 26.09
C LEU A 226 -20.31 -2.89 27.61
N LYS A 227 -21.11 -3.85 28.09
CA LYS A 227 -21.23 -4.16 29.51
C LYS A 227 -20.14 -5.16 29.86
N THR A 228 -18.97 -4.64 30.16
CA THR A 228 -17.92 -5.37 30.86
C THR A 228 -18.19 -5.25 32.35
N SER A 229 -18.83 -6.27 32.94
CA SER A 229 -18.82 -6.45 34.38
C SER A 229 -17.41 -6.85 34.82
N ASN A 230 -16.73 -5.98 35.57
CA ASN A 230 -15.53 -6.23 36.38
C ASN A 230 -14.57 -7.33 35.86
N THR A 231 -13.69 -6.99 34.91
CA THR A 231 -12.47 -7.77 34.65
C THR A 231 -11.26 -6.88 34.89
N GLN A 232 -10.74 -6.92 36.13
CA GLN A 232 -9.41 -6.38 36.44
C GLN A 232 -8.37 -7.27 35.72
N SER A 233 -7.45 -6.63 34.96
CA SER A 233 -6.23 -7.17 34.30
C SER A 233 -6.25 -7.54 32.80
N SER A 234 -7.29 -7.24 32.01
CA SER A 234 -7.21 -7.40 30.54
C SER A 234 -6.93 -6.06 29.83
N SER A 235 -5.90 -6.03 28.98
CA SER A 235 -5.63 -4.88 28.10
C SER A 235 -6.15 -5.18 26.70
N ILE A 236 -6.89 -4.22 26.12
CA ILE A 236 -7.40 -4.32 24.75
C ILE A 236 -6.63 -3.32 23.90
N ALA A 237 -6.08 -3.79 22.78
CA ALA A 237 -5.45 -2.96 21.78
C ALA A 237 -6.30 -2.93 20.50
N PHE A 238 -6.28 -1.78 19.83
CA PHE A 238 -6.95 -1.58 18.56
C PHE A 238 -5.99 -0.90 17.59
N SER A 239 -5.91 -1.42 16.36
CA SER A 239 -5.16 -0.86 15.24
C SER A 239 -6.09 -0.71 14.04
N GLY A 240 -6.11 0.45 13.39
CA GLY A 240 -6.94 0.69 12.21
C GLY A 240 -6.26 1.60 11.21
N TYR A 241 -6.51 1.37 9.92
CA TYR A 241 -5.98 2.21 8.84
C TYR A 241 -6.97 2.34 7.69
N SER A 242 -6.82 3.42 6.92
CA SER A 242 -7.40 3.59 5.60
C SER A 242 -6.43 4.39 4.75
N THR A 243 -6.16 3.97 3.51
CA THR A 243 -5.36 4.76 2.57
C THR A 243 -6.07 6.05 2.17
N LEU A 244 -7.40 6.10 2.32
CA LEU A 244 -8.25 7.28 2.09
C LEU A 244 -8.29 8.26 3.27
N ASP A 245 -7.67 7.93 4.42
CA ASP A 245 -7.43 8.89 5.49
C ASP A 245 -6.17 9.74 5.24
N THR A 246 -6.20 11.01 5.65
CA THR A 246 -5.04 11.93 5.64
C THR A 246 -4.18 11.83 6.90
N GLY A 247 -4.71 11.23 7.97
CA GLY A 247 -4.04 11.07 9.25
C GLY A 247 -3.17 9.81 9.35
N PRO A 248 -2.34 9.70 10.40
CA PRO A 248 -1.66 8.44 10.71
C PRO A 248 -2.67 7.32 11.01
N PRO A 249 -2.29 6.04 10.85
CA PRO A 249 -3.14 4.95 11.30
C PRO A 249 -3.43 5.06 12.79
N CYS A 250 -4.62 4.64 13.19
CA CYS A 250 -5.05 4.63 14.57
C CYS A 250 -4.41 3.45 15.30
N ALA A 251 -3.77 3.71 16.43
CA ALA A 251 -3.29 2.71 17.36
C ALA A 251 -3.67 3.14 18.78
N LEU A 252 -4.46 2.33 19.47
CA LEU A 252 -4.97 2.61 20.81
C LEU A 252 -4.77 1.38 21.69
N THR A 253 -4.41 1.62 22.94
CA THR A 253 -4.40 0.60 23.99
C THR A 253 -5.24 1.13 25.15
N SER A 254 -6.16 0.30 25.63
CA SER A 254 -7.04 0.62 26.75
C SER A 254 -6.63 -0.19 27.97
N THR A 255 -6.35 0.51 29.07
CA THR A 255 -6.10 -0.08 30.39
C THR A 255 -7.12 0.37 31.44
N SER A 256 -8.08 1.24 31.07
CA SER A 256 -9.13 1.80 31.93
C SER A 256 -10.49 1.82 31.24
N SER A 257 -11.59 1.93 32.02
CA SER A 257 -12.97 1.94 31.50
C SER A 257 -13.27 3.11 30.55
N ASP A 258 -12.75 4.30 30.85
CA ASP A 258 -13.02 5.50 30.03
C ASP A 258 -12.32 5.43 28.67
N GLN A 259 -11.18 4.72 28.60
CA GLN A 259 -10.47 4.43 27.35
C GLN A 259 -11.19 3.37 26.50
N GLN A 260 -12.03 2.51 27.10
CA GLN A 260 -12.78 1.48 26.37
C GLN A 260 -13.89 2.07 25.49
N GLN A 261 -14.56 3.13 25.95
CA GLN A 261 -15.59 3.80 25.14
C GLN A 261 -14.98 4.49 23.90
N ALA A 262 -13.85 5.18 24.08
CA ALA A 262 -13.11 5.80 22.98
C ALA A 262 -12.59 4.75 21.98
N LEU A 263 -12.10 3.62 22.49
CA LEU A 263 -11.69 2.47 21.66
C LEU A 263 -12.86 1.92 20.85
N GLY A 264 -14.02 1.71 21.47
CA GLY A 264 -15.22 1.23 20.80
C GLY A 264 -15.67 2.15 19.65
N GLN A 265 -15.70 3.46 19.89
CA GLN A 265 -16.04 4.46 18.86
C GLN A 265 -15.06 4.41 17.68
N ARG A 266 -13.75 4.34 17.95
CA ARG A 266 -12.72 4.25 16.90
C ARG A 266 -12.77 2.93 16.15
N ALA A 267 -13.01 1.82 16.83
CA ALA A 267 -13.21 0.52 16.20
C ALA A 267 -14.40 0.55 15.23
N THR A 268 -15.54 1.09 15.67
CA THR A 268 -16.72 1.27 14.80
C THR A 268 -16.42 2.18 13.61
N GLU A 269 -15.71 3.29 13.81
CA GLU A 269 -15.33 4.19 12.72
C GLU A 269 -14.53 3.47 11.63
N TYR A 270 -13.48 2.73 11.98
CA TYR A 270 -12.66 2.02 11.01
C TYR A 270 -13.37 0.81 10.40
N LEU A 271 -14.21 0.09 11.15
CA LEU A 271 -15.05 -0.97 10.58
C LEU A 271 -16.03 -0.41 9.55
N ASN A 272 -16.61 0.77 9.79
CA ASN A 272 -17.43 1.46 8.80
C ASN A 272 -16.62 1.78 7.54
N LYS A 273 -15.38 2.26 7.67
CA LYS A 273 -14.49 2.53 6.51
C LYS A 273 -14.16 1.27 5.72
N VAL A 274 -13.94 0.14 6.40
CA VAL A 274 -13.71 -1.16 5.77
C VAL A 274 -14.93 -1.59 4.95
N GLU A 275 -16.14 -1.44 5.50
CA GLU A 275 -17.39 -1.78 4.81
C GLU A 275 -17.76 -0.83 3.66
N SER A 276 -17.59 0.47 3.85
CA SER A 276 -17.93 1.49 2.86
C SER A 276 -16.81 1.77 1.86
N LEU A 277 -15.74 0.97 1.86
CA LEU A 277 -14.54 1.24 1.04
C LEU A 277 -14.89 1.40 -0.44
N GLN A 278 -15.69 0.48 -0.98
CA GLN A 278 -16.03 0.48 -2.41
C GLN A 278 -16.83 1.73 -2.82
N SER A 279 -17.82 2.16 -2.02
CA SER A 279 -18.59 3.37 -2.31
C SER A 279 -17.71 4.62 -2.17
N THR A 280 -16.89 4.68 -1.12
CA THR A 280 -15.98 5.80 -0.89
C THR A 280 -14.97 5.96 -2.02
N VAL A 281 -14.41 4.86 -2.54
CA VAL A 281 -13.52 4.89 -3.70
C VAL A 281 -14.24 5.44 -4.93
N ARG A 282 -15.49 5.04 -5.17
CA ARG A 282 -16.29 5.55 -6.30
C ARG A 282 -16.52 7.05 -6.17
N ASP A 283 -16.82 7.53 -4.98
CA ASP A 283 -17.03 8.96 -4.72
C ASP A 283 -15.75 9.76 -5.02
N VAL A 284 -14.60 9.30 -4.52
CA VAL A 284 -13.29 9.92 -4.80
C VAL A 284 -12.94 9.88 -6.29
N MET A 285 -13.24 8.79 -7.00
CA MET A 285 -13.06 8.74 -8.46
C MET A 285 -13.94 9.77 -9.18
N GLY A 286 -15.19 9.93 -8.74
CA GLY A 286 -16.12 10.93 -9.26
C GLY A 286 -15.63 12.36 -9.05
N GLU A 287 -15.15 12.68 -7.85
CA GLU A 287 -14.56 13.99 -7.52
C GLU A 287 -13.33 14.32 -8.37
N LEU A 288 -12.53 13.31 -8.71
CA LEU A 288 -11.35 13.44 -9.55
C LEU A 288 -11.65 13.43 -11.05
N GLY A 289 -12.92 13.20 -11.44
CA GLY A 289 -13.34 13.09 -12.84
C GLY A 289 -12.72 11.88 -13.57
N LEU A 290 -12.42 10.81 -12.82
CA LEU A 290 -11.78 9.61 -13.37
C LEU A 290 -12.81 8.67 -13.97
N VAL A 291 -12.80 8.59 -15.30
CA VAL A 291 -13.58 7.64 -16.11
C VAL A 291 -12.66 6.93 -17.09
N ASP A 292 -13.08 5.78 -17.63
CA ASP A 292 -12.23 5.05 -18.58
C ASP A 292 -11.90 5.91 -19.81
N GLY A 293 -10.65 5.80 -20.28
CA GLY A 293 -10.14 6.60 -21.38
C GLY A 293 -9.95 8.09 -21.08
N ALA A 294 -10.22 8.56 -19.86
CA ALA A 294 -9.96 9.95 -19.48
C ALA A 294 -8.48 10.29 -19.68
N ARG A 295 -8.21 11.41 -20.37
CA ARG A 295 -6.85 11.92 -20.58
C ARG A 295 -6.53 12.96 -19.53
N LEU A 296 -5.47 12.72 -18.77
CA LEU A 296 -5.05 13.63 -17.71
C LEU A 296 -3.69 14.27 -18.05
N PRO A 297 -3.51 15.57 -17.73
CA PRO A 297 -2.20 16.19 -17.77
C PRO A 297 -1.31 15.61 -16.67
N LEU A 298 0.01 15.63 -16.85
CA LEU A 298 0.96 15.21 -15.81
C LEU A 298 0.83 16.02 -14.51
N SER A 299 0.35 17.27 -14.58
CA SER A 299 0.08 18.11 -13.42
C SER A 299 -0.93 17.49 -12.45
N ASP A 300 -1.80 16.59 -12.91
CA ASP A 300 -2.81 15.94 -12.08
C ASP A 300 -2.23 14.83 -11.18
N CYS A 301 -0.97 14.41 -11.39
CA CYS A 301 -0.31 13.40 -10.55
C CYS A 301 -0.34 13.78 -9.06
N ALA A 302 -0.07 15.05 -8.75
CA ALA A 302 -0.07 15.53 -7.37
C ALA A 302 -1.45 15.39 -6.71
N ARG A 303 -2.51 15.72 -7.45
CA ARG A 303 -3.90 15.59 -6.99
C ARG A 303 -4.29 14.12 -6.79
N LEU A 304 -3.87 13.24 -7.69
CA LEU A 304 -4.09 11.79 -7.60
C LEU A 304 -3.39 11.17 -6.38
N CYS A 305 -2.12 11.49 -6.14
CA CYS A 305 -1.40 10.99 -4.95
C CYS A 305 -2.04 11.54 -3.67
N ALA A 306 -2.34 12.84 -3.63
CA ALA A 306 -2.88 13.50 -2.44
C ALA A 306 -4.27 12.98 -2.03
N SER A 307 -5.08 12.45 -2.95
CA SER A 307 -6.40 11.90 -2.64
C SER A 307 -6.34 10.58 -1.85
N GLY A 308 -5.20 9.87 -1.88
CA GLY A 308 -5.05 8.53 -1.30
C GLY A 308 -5.61 7.41 -2.18
N LEU A 309 -6.05 7.73 -3.40
CA LEU A 309 -6.52 6.76 -4.39
C LEU A 309 -5.34 6.02 -5.08
N VAL A 310 -4.13 6.57 -5.03
CA VAL A 310 -2.93 5.89 -5.56
C VAL A 310 -2.44 4.88 -4.52
N VAL A 311 -2.65 3.59 -4.81
CA VAL A 311 -2.21 2.48 -3.94
C VAL A 311 -0.90 1.85 -4.40
N GLU A 312 -0.50 2.07 -5.66
CA GLU A 312 0.72 1.47 -6.22
C GLU A 312 1.43 2.45 -7.17
N LEU A 313 2.76 2.44 -7.14
CA LEU A 313 3.57 2.99 -8.23
C LEU A 313 3.82 1.89 -9.26
N LEU A 314 3.63 2.22 -10.53
CA LEU A 314 3.92 1.33 -11.64
C LEU A 314 5.26 1.74 -12.26
N VAL A 315 6.23 0.83 -12.26
CA VAL A 315 7.58 1.10 -12.75
C VAL A 315 7.96 0.20 -13.91
N ALA A 316 8.73 0.73 -14.85
CA ALA A 316 9.23 0.04 -16.02
C ALA A 316 10.73 0.28 -16.20
N PRO A 317 11.49 -0.71 -16.68
CA PRO A 317 12.93 -0.56 -16.89
C PRO A 317 13.21 0.32 -18.12
N PHE A 318 14.23 1.17 -18.03
CA PHE A 318 14.69 1.94 -19.20
C PHE A 318 15.17 1.05 -20.34
N ALA A 319 15.77 -0.10 -20.01
CA ALA A 319 16.32 -1.05 -20.96
C ALA A 319 15.28 -1.64 -21.95
N ARG A 320 13.97 -1.45 -21.70
CA ARG A 320 12.89 -1.88 -22.60
C ARG A 320 12.38 -0.79 -23.53
N LEU A 321 12.93 0.42 -23.46
CA LEU A 321 12.59 1.48 -24.39
C LEU A 321 13.25 1.19 -25.74
N ASN A 322 12.52 1.32 -26.84
CA ASN A 322 13.09 1.13 -28.19
C ASN A 322 14.30 2.05 -28.41
N GLN A 323 14.20 3.32 -28.00
CA GLN A 323 15.29 4.29 -28.10
C GLN A 323 16.52 3.89 -27.28
N TRP A 324 16.35 3.18 -26.15
CA TRP A 324 17.48 2.64 -25.41
C TRP A 324 18.22 1.58 -26.25
N VAL A 325 17.47 0.61 -26.78
CA VAL A 325 18.01 -0.50 -27.58
C VAL A 325 18.71 0.02 -28.85
N GLU A 326 18.11 0.99 -29.53
CA GLU A 326 18.67 1.63 -30.72
C GLU A 326 19.96 2.40 -30.40
N SER A 327 20.00 3.12 -29.27
CA SER A 327 21.16 3.92 -28.88
C SER A 327 22.38 3.06 -28.53
N ILE A 328 22.17 1.94 -27.84
CA ILE A 328 23.26 1.00 -27.52
C ILE A 328 23.68 0.14 -28.72
N GLY A 329 22.73 -0.18 -29.62
CA GLY A 329 22.98 -0.99 -30.81
C GLY A 329 23.82 -0.26 -31.85
N SER A 330 23.65 1.07 -31.95
CA SER A 330 24.41 1.93 -32.85
C SER A 330 25.92 1.96 -32.54
N MET A 331 26.35 1.59 -31.32
CA MET A 331 27.77 1.52 -30.95
C MET A 331 28.48 0.23 -31.39
N ARG A 332 27.75 -0.79 -31.86
CA ARG A 332 28.36 -2.09 -32.25
C ARG A 332 28.74 -2.17 -33.74
N VAL A 333 28.52 -1.10 -34.51
CA VAL A 333 28.69 -1.08 -35.97
C VAL A 333 29.95 -0.32 -36.43
N ASP A 334 30.72 0.25 -35.49
CA ASP A 334 32.00 0.92 -35.78
C ASP A 334 33.21 0.08 -35.34
#